data_AF-A0A9J6EBX3-F1
#
_entry.id   AF-A0A9J6EBX3-F1
#
_cell.length_a   1.000
_cell.length_b   1.000
_cell.length_c   1.000
_cell.angle_alpha   90.00
_cell.angle_beta   90.00
_cell.angle_gamma   90.00
#
_symmetry.space_group_name_H-M   'P 1'
#
loop_
_entity.id
_entity.type
_entity.pdbx_description
1 polymer ?
#
loop_
_entity_poly.entity_id
_entity_poly.type
_entity_poly.pdbx_seq_one_letter_code
_entity_poly.pdbx_strand_id
1 'polypeptide(L)'
;MFGYINRSVAPCRDFFSYVCSNIISDERLLPEDQRLYSWRALITGNAASGVQRADTGRFVTTYYRSCMEIAAKRNSFIRSLASALLKVAWKGVGVFKSREAFAFMTAASVVYKLPSVVYISFDGLRTVMSIKTNVDCKEDTQDFDTLAPVLNAFSSTLNATTEESVRSYALAFCTHLSAAGKMRKWYTLVNESVAFDREVWNIDDVSAGLEGCGFSLQNVTSVQVQGVTGVRTLYSTFAANENIEATAKTIAYLVWYSVLLGSRQIYRSFDGTAPSMLKVCMASLHFISEIRSTFAAAQFMSREKDVQVRNIFARVRDSVYADLQHYSFIDPEDSAWSENFFKNVQIVSYEDLAENLVPIPNATDSFGENLLRGRAYGFEVVKRRQSSYAGGKVSRYGYVDFSADRWLHLFSVVYKYLSADSGEHNLPNYAFVGRMLAETLWYIVFTHSNWSTKTLNKIGTFKDCFMRSHPRGNMPVAPFTLTIATLGLASTVHTLNVSGWYDPVVVYSTWRLSPAQFFYTLTTFHKCPTNWEARIAQTVNSSLLYLNDFADAFHCPKNEAFSRIRQCVLEVQHQR
;
A
#
# COMPACT_ATOMS: atom_id res chain seq x y z
N MET A 1 -24.19 13.61 4.06
CA MET A 1 -22.91 13.44 4.78
C MET A 1 -22.10 14.74 4.67
N PHE A 2 -22.66 15.88 5.09
CA PHE A 2 -21.96 17.16 5.18
C PHE A 2 -22.25 17.72 6.57
N GLY A 3 -21.49 17.27 7.56
CA GLY A 3 -21.49 17.90 8.87
C GLY A 3 -20.89 19.30 8.70
N TYR A 4 -21.73 20.31 8.88
CA TYR A 4 -21.42 21.72 9.18
C TYR A 4 -20.03 22.23 8.73
N ILE A 5 -19.96 23.04 7.67
CA ILE A 5 -18.80 23.90 7.40
C ILE A 5 -18.64 24.90 8.56
N ASN A 6 -17.40 25.14 9.02
CA ASN A 6 -17.13 26.11 10.07
C ASN A 6 -17.01 27.54 9.50
N ARG A 7 -18.13 28.24 9.43
CA ARG A 7 -18.20 29.63 8.96
C ARG A 7 -17.51 30.66 9.88
N SER A 8 -17.07 30.27 11.08
CA SER A 8 -16.27 31.14 11.95
C SER A 8 -14.81 31.26 11.52
N VAL A 9 -14.36 30.37 10.63
CA VAL A 9 -13.02 30.42 10.02
C VAL A 9 -13.13 30.99 8.61
N ALA A 10 -12.29 31.96 8.28
CA ALA A 10 -12.22 32.45 6.91
C ALA A 10 -11.56 31.40 6.00
N PRO A 11 -12.20 30.96 4.89
CA PRO A 11 -11.67 29.93 4.00
C PRO A 11 -10.30 30.32 3.41
N CYS A 12 -10.07 31.61 3.19
CA CYS A 12 -8.81 32.15 2.67
C CYS A 12 -7.65 32.12 3.66
N ARG A 13 -7.92 31.92 4.96
CA ARG A 13 -6.90 31.84 6.01
C ARG A 13 -6.55 30.40 6.37
N ASP A 14 -7.57 29.58 6.56
CA ASP A 14 -7.44 28.18 6.95
C ASP A 14 -8.61 27.37 6.40
N PHE A 15 -8.48 26.99 5.12
CA PHE A 15 -9.53 26.26 4.41
C PHE A 15 -9.77 24.87 4.99
N PHE A 16 -8.71 24.22 5.45
CA PHE A 16 -8.80 22.92 6.08
C PHE A 16 -9.65 22.97 7.35
N SER A 17 -9.42 23.92 8.26
CA SER A 17 -10.28 24.10 9.43
C SER A 17 -11.70 24.52 9.02
N TYR A 18 -11.84 25.40 8.04
CA TYR A 18 -13.16 25.78 7.49
C TYR A 18 -14.00 24.55 7.09
N VAL A 19 -13.39 23.54 6.48
CA VAL A 19 -14.09 22.30 6.08
C VAL A 19 -14.15 21.25 7.20
N CYS A 20 -13.08 21.09 7.99
CA CYS A 20 -12.88 19.95 8.88
C CYS A 20 -13.20 20.22 10.37
N SER A 21 -13.34 21.47 10.83
CA SER A 21 -13.43 21.81 12.27
C SER A 21 -14.53 21.08 13.04
N ASN A 22 -15.69 20.80 12.43
CA ASN A 22 -16.79 20.13 13.14
C ASN A 22 -16.62 18.60 13.25
N ILE A 23 -15.71 18.02 12.47
CA ILE A 23 -15.25 16.64 12.66
C ILE A 23 -14.27 16.56 13.83
N ILE A 24 -13.51 17.64 14.06
CA ILE A 24 -12.46 17.73 15.07
C ILE A 24 -13.03 18.01 16.46
N SER A 25 -14.18 18.71 16.55
CA SER A 25 -14.85 19.02 17.82
C SER A 25 -15.74 17.90 18.37
N ASP A 26 -16.17 16.96 17.52
CA ASP A 26 -17.00 15.83 17.95
C ASP A 26 -16.10 14.62 18.24
N GLU A 27 -15.44 14.64 19.40
CA GLU A 27 -14.57 13.55 19.91
C GLU A 27 -15.26 12.18 19.96
N ARG A 28 -16.58 12.11 19.78
CA ARG A 28 -17.38 10.89 19.96
C ARG A 28 -17.31 9.92 18.79
N LEU A 29 -16.91 10.34 17.58
CA LEU A 29 -16.78 9.46 16.41
C LEU A 29 -15.65 9.92 15.48
N LEU A 30 -14.41 9.49 15.75
CA LEU A 30 -13.28 9.70 14.85
C LEU A 30 -13.59 9.13 13.45
N PRO A 31 -13.27 9.80 12.34
CA PRO A 31 -13.57 9.28 11.00
C PRO A 31 -12.84 7.97 10.65
N GLU A 32 -11.82 7.58 11.42
CA GLU A 32 -11.17 6.27 11.29
C GLU A 32 -12.10 5.21 11.83
N ASP A 33 -12.70 5.49 12.99
CA ASP A 33 -13.76 4.67 13.53
C ASP A 33 -14.94 4.67 12.54
N GLN A 34 -15.33 5.77 11.88
CA GLN A 34 -16.34 5.71 10.82
C GLN A 34 -15.93 4.87 9.60
N ARG A 35 -14.66 4.93 9.15
CA ARG A 35 -14.15 4.07 8.06
C ARG A 35 -14.19 2.61 8.50
N LEU A 36 -13.70 2.29 9.70
CA LEU A 36 -13.71 0.97 10.33
C LEU A 36 -15.15 0.48 10.53
N TYR A 37 -16.08 1.33 10.95
CA TYR A 37 -17.50 1.04 11.10
C TYR A 37 -18.17 0.82 9.75
N SER A 38 -17.80 1.56 8.71
CA SER A 38 -18.35 1.34 7.37
C SER A 38 -17.89 0.01 6.79
N TRP A 39 -16.61 -0.34 6.98
CA TRP A 39 -16.08 -1.64 6.61
C TRP A 39 -16.67 -2.77 7.44
N ARG A 40 -16.78 -2.57 8.77
CA ARG A 40 -17.49 -3.49 9.65
C ARG A 40 -18.91 -3.70 9.16
N ALA A 41 -19.67 -2.62 8.91
CA ALA A 41 -21.03 -2.69 8.41
C ALA A 41 -21.13 -3.41 7.06
N LEU A 42 -20.11 -3.32 6.19
CA LEU A 42 -20.06 -4.11 4.95
C LEU A 42 -19.76 -5.59 5.21
N ILE A 43 -18.86 -5.89 6.15
CA ILE A 43 -18.48 -7.26 6.50
C ILE A 43 -19.59 -7.97 7.31
N THR A 44 -20.29 -7.23 8.17
CA THR A 44 -21.33 -7.71 9.08
C THR A 44 -22.74 -7.47 8.56
N GLY A 45 -22.91 -6.62 7.53
CA GLY A 45 -24.21 -6.24 6.97
C GLY A 45 -24.81 -7.33 6.08
N ASN A 46 -26.04 -7.70 6.39
CA ASN A 46 -26.96 -8.64 5.75
C ASN A 46 -26.38 -9.71 4.80
N ALA A 47 -26.45 -10.95 5.30
CA ALA A 47 -26.41 -12.23 4.57
C ALA A 47 -27.41 -12.38 3.42
N ALA A 48 -28.31 -11.41 3.24
CA ALA A 48 -29.25 -11.33 2.13
C ALA A 48 -28.67 -10.65 0.87
N SER A 49 -27.55 -9.92 0.97
CA SER A 49 -26.87 -9.37 -0.20
C SER A 49 -26.14 -10.48 -0.96
N GLY A 50 -26.29 -10.54 -2.29
CA GLY A 50 -25.66 -11.57 -3.14
C GLY A 50 -24.13 -11.68 -2.98
N VAL A 51 -23.49 -10.65 -2.41
CA VAL A 51 -22.04 -10.60 -2.21
C VAL A 51 -21.57 -11.37 -0.95
N GLN A 52 -22.41 -11.55 0.09
CA GLN A 52 -22.10 -12.50 1.17
C GLN A 52 -22.25 -13.97 0.73
N ARG A 53 -22.99 -14.24 -0.36
CA ARG A 53 -23.08 -15.57 -0.96
C ARG A 53 -21.87 -15.91 -1.83
N ALA A 54 -21.19 -14.91 -2.38
CA ALA A 54 -19.94 -15.08 -3.10
C ALA A 54 -18.82 -15.57 -2.16
N ASP A 55 -17.90 -16.39 -2.68
CA ASP A 55 -16.84 -17.01 -1.89
C ASP A 55 -15.95 -15.99 -1.16
N THR A 56 -15.72 -14.83 -1.78
CA THR A 56 -14.98 -13.70 -1.17
C THR A 56 -15.66 -13.15 0.08
N GLY A 57 -16.98 -12.94 0.03
CA GLY A 57 -17.75 -12.44 1.16
C GLY A 57 -17.76 -13.44 2.31
N ARG A 58 -18.01 -14.72 2.01
CA ARG A 58 -17.94 -15.81 3.00
C ARG A 58 -16.58 -15.87 3.68
N PHE A 59 -15.51 -15.76 2.91
CA PHE A 59 -14.16 -15.79 3.46
C PHE A 59 -13.89 -14.61 4.38
N VAL A 60 -14.13 -13.38 3.92
CA VAL A 60 -13.83 -12.16 4.70
C VAL A 60 -14.66 -12.11 5.98
N THR A 61 -15.94 -12.46 5.93
CA THR A 61 -16.81 -12.48 7.12
C THR A 61 -16.36 -13.56 8.12
N THR A 62 -16.00 -14.75 7.65
CA THR A 62 -15.50 -15.84 8.53
C THR A 62 -14.14 -15.49 9.13
N TYR A 63 -13.22 -14.96 8.33
CA TYR A 63 -11.93 -14.44 8.79
C TYR A 63 -12.11 -13.38 9.88
N TYR A 64 -12.96 -12.38 9.63
CA TYR A 64 -13.23 -11.31 10.60
C TYR A 64 -13.86 -11.85 11.89
N ARG A 65 -14.82 -12.77 11.80
CA ARG A 65 -15.43 -13.42 12.98
C ARG A 65 -14.40 -14.18 13.80
N SER A 66 -13.60 -15.04 13.17
CA SER A 66 -12.55 -15.81 13.84
C SER A 66 -11.49 -14.90 14.49
N CYS A 67 -11.22 -13.73 13.90
CA CYS A 67 -10.36 -12.73 14.53
C CYS A 67 -10.99 -12.15 15.79
N MET A 68 -12.27 -11.72 15.72
CA MET A 68 -12.96 -11.10 16.85
C MET A 68 -13.05 -12.04 18.07
N GLU A 69 -13.16 -13.34 17.84
CA GLU A 69 -13.17 -14.37 18.88
C GLU A 69 -11.84 -14.47 19.65
N ILE A 70 -10.71 -14.20 18.99
CA ILE A 70 -9.38 -14.34 19.61
C ILE A 70 -8.70 -13.01 19.94
N ALA A 71 -9.13 -11.90 19.32
CA ALA A 71 -8.51 -10.58 19.45
C ALA A 71 -8.65 -9.99 20.86
N ALA A 72 -9.57 -10.51 21.69
CA ALA A 72 -9.69 -10.16 23.10
C ALA A 72 -8.42 -10.43 23.91
N LYS A 73 -7.56 -11.37 23.45
CA LYS A 73 -6.31 -11.74 24.12
C LYS A 73 -5.18 -11.83 23.09
N ARG A 74 -4.18 -10.93 23.15
CA ARG A 74 -2.98 -10.93 22.28
C ARG A 74 -2.29 -12.30 22.22
N ASN A 75 -2.25 -13.03 23.33
CA ASN A 75 -1.66 -14.38 23.38
C ASN A 75 -2.46 -15.43 22.60
N SER A 76 -3.79 -15.30 22.52
CA SER A 76 -4.64 -16.18 21.70
C SER A 76 -4.41 -15.95 20.21
N PHE A 77 -4.22 -14.68 19.81
CA PHE A 77 -3.82 -14.31 18.45
C PHE A 77 -2.50 -14.98 18.04
N ILE A 78 -1.47 -14.79 18.86
CA ILE A 78 -0.11 -15.34 18.65
C ILE A 78 -0.17 -16.87 18.57
N ARG A 79 -0.86 -17.51 19.52
CA ARG A 79 -1.00 -18.97 19.55
C ARG A 79 -1.72 -19.51 18.32
N SER A 80 -2.79 -18.86 17.85
CA SER A 80 -3.54 -19.29 16.67
C SER A 80 -2.68 -19.28 15.41
N LEU A 81 -1.93 -18.18 15.19
CA LEU A 81 -1.03 -18.07 14.03
C LEU A 81 0.13 -19.07 14.10
N ALA A 82 0.76 -19.23 15.27
CA ALA A 82 1.82 -20.21 15.48
C ALA A 82 1.32 -21.63 15.17
N SER A 83 0.15 -22.01 15.71
CA SER A 83 -0.47 -23.32 15.47
C SER A 83 -0.76 -23.57 13.99
N ALA A 84 -1.24 -22.56 13.26
CA ALA A 84 -1.53 -22.68 11.85
C ALA A 84 -0.26 -22.85 11.00
N LEU A 85 0.79 -22.08 11.30
CA LEU A 85 2.09 -22.21 10.62
C LEU A 85 2.69 -23.60 10.83
N LEU A 86 2.56 -24.11 12.04
CA LEU A 86 3.05 -25.44 12.40
C LEU A 86 2.31 -26.56 11.68
N LYS A 87 0.98 -26.47 11.57
CA LYS A 87 0.21 -27.45 10.78
C LYS A 87 0.66 -27.49 9.33
N VAL A 88 1.02 -26.34 8.75
CA VAL A 88 1.56 -26.27 7.38
C VAL A 88 2.95 -26.90 7.32
N ALA A 89 3.84 -26.56 8.25
CA ALA A 89 5.18 -27.14 8.34
C ALA A 89 5.12 -28.67 8.44
N TRP A 90 4.33 -29.21 9.37
CA TRP A 90 4.30 -30.64 9.65
C TRP A 90 3.49 -31.47 8.66
N LYS A 91 2.56 -30.90 7.89
CA LYS A 91 1.85 -31.65 6.83
C LYS A 91 2.76 -32.06 5.67
N GLY A 92 3.94 -31.46 5.53
CA GLY A 92 4.84 -31.68 4.39
C GLY A 92 5.92 -32.74 4.61
N VAL A 93 6.50 -32.85 5.80
CA VAL A 93 7.70 -33.67 6.03
C VAL A 93 7.72 -34.15 7.48
N GLY A 94 7.53 -35.46 7.71
CA GLY A 94 7.41 -36.05 9.06
C GLY A 94 8.64 -35.90 9.97
N VAL A 95 9.80 -35.49 9.42
CA VAL A 95 11.03 -35.14 10.13
C VAL A 95 11.75 -34.09 9.29
N PHE A 96 11.90 -32.85 9.78
CA PHE A 96 12.72 -31.86 9.09
C PHE A 96 14.20 -32.11 9.39
N LYS A 97 15.03 -32.19 8.35
CA LYS A 97 16.45 -31.81 8.46
C LYS A 97 16.56 -30.28 8.50
N SER A 98 17.59 -29.71 9.12
CA SER A 98 17.74 -28.24 9.19
C SER A 98 17.71 -27.53 7.84
N ARG A 99 18.20 -28.18 6.78
CA ARG A 99 18.14 -27.69 5.40
C ARG A 99 16.71 -27.63 4.85
N GLU A 100 15.89 -28.64 5.13
CA GLU A 100 14.48 -28.68 4.74
C GLU A 100 13.65 -27.68 5.54
N ALA A 101 13.99 -27.45 6.82
CA ALA A 101 13.38 -26.41 7.64
C ALA A 101 13.64 -25.01 7.07
N PHE A 102 14.86 -24.75 6.60
CA PHE A 102 15.20 -23.50 5.94
C PHE A 102 14.47 -23.33 4.59
N ALA A 103 14.42 -24.38 3.77
CA ALA A 103 13.67 -24.38 2.51
C ALA A 103 12.18 -24.15 2.75
N PHE A 104 11.59 -24.80 3.76
CA PHE A 104 10.20 -24.58 4.17
C PHE A 104 9.95 -23.13 4.60
N MET A 105 10.81 -22.57 5.45
CA MET A 105 10.63 -21.19 5.94
C MET A 105 10.83 -20.15 4.82
N THR A 106 11.68 -20.47 3.86
CA THR A 106 11.85 -19.70 2.63
C THR A 106 10.60 -19.76 1.76
N ALA A 107 10.05 -20.96 1.54
CA ALA A 107 8.79 -21.14 0.85
C ALA A 107 7.64 -20.43 1.58
N ALA A 108 7.59 -20.52 2.90
CA ALA A 108 6.58 -19.88 3.74
C ALA A 108 6.69 -18.35 3.70
N SER A 109 7.91 -17.78 3.69
CA SER A 109 8.10 -16.33 3.57
C SER A 109 7.63 -15.81 2.21
N VAL A 110 7.73 -16.62 1.15
CA VAL A 110 7.27 -16.27 -0.20
C VAL A 110 5.76 -16.48 -0.38
N VAL A 111 5.26 -17.68 -0.07
CA VAL A 111 3.85 -18.06 -0.26
C VAL A 111 2.94 -17.29 0.68
N TYR A 112 3.33 -17.15 1.95
CA TYR A 112 2.50 -16.46 2.94
C TYR A 112 2.92 -15.00 3.15
N LYS A 113 3.92 -14.49 2.43
CA LYS A 113 4.46 -13.11 2.59
C LYS A 113 4.80 -12.77 4.04
N LEU A 114 5.20 -13.76 4.83
CA LEU A 114 5.42 -13.57 6.27
C LEU A 114 6.67 -12.73 6.48
N PRO A 115 6.64 -11.72 7.37
CA PRO A 115 7.88 -11.13 7.84
C PRO A 115 8.65 -12.24 8.54
N SER A 116 9.80 -12.62 8.01
CA SER A 116 10.60 -13.70 8.56
C SER A 116 12.06 -13.25 8.66
N VAL A 117 12.88 -14.11 9.26
CA VAL A 117 14.34 -13.93 9.34
C VAL A 117 14.97 -13.73 7.96
N VAL A 118 14.39 -14.34 6.92
CA VAL A 118 14.77 -14.19 5.50
C VAL A 118 13.54 -13.82 4.68
N TYR A 119 13.36 -12.52 4.49
CA TYR A 119 12.26 -11.99 3.70
C TYR A 119 12.63 -11.95 2.23
N ILE A 120 11.86 -12.66 1.42
CA ILE A 120 12.02 -12.68 -0.02
C ILE A 120 10.84 -11.94 -0.64
N SER A 121 11.15 -10.90 -1.41
CA SER A 121 10.19 -10.18 -2.22
C SER A 121 10.65 -10.16 -3.65
N PHE A 122 9.69 -10.11 -4.58
CA PHE A 122 9.98 -9.91 -5.98
C PHE A 122 9.50 -8.51 -6.37
N ASP A 123 10.20 -7.84 -7.28
CA ASP A 123 9.73 -6.55 -7.81
C ASP A 123 8.43 -6.73 -8.63
N GLY A 124 7.81 -5.63 -9.05
CA GLY A 124 6.52 -5.66 -9.75
C GLY A 124 6.50 -6.45 -11.07
N LEU A 125 7.66 -6.64 -11.72
CA LEU A 125 7.83 -7.49 -12.92
C LEU A 125 8.46 -8.86 -12.60
N ARG A 126 8.94 -9.03 -11.37
CA ARG A 126 9.62 -10.22 -10.84
C ARG A 126 10.85 -10.64 -11.66
N THR A 127 11.43 -9.70 -12.40
CA THR A 127 12.77 -9.79 -12.99
C THR A 127 13.84 -9.66 -11.91
N VAL A 128 13.51 -9.05 -10.77
CA VAL A 128 14.39 -8.85 -9.62
C VAL A 128 13.82 -9.57 -8.39
N MET A 129 14.61 -10.47 -7.81
CA MET A 129 14.33 -11.09 -6.51
C MET A 129 15.14 -10.39 -5.42
N SER A 130 14.49 -9.77 -4.44
CA SER A 130 15.14 -9.16 -3.28
C SER A 130 15.08 -10.07 -2.06
N ILE A 131 16.24 -10.36 -1.46
CA ILE A 131 16.39 -11.11 -0.22
C ILE A 131 16.87 -10.16 0.86
N LYS A 132 16.19 -10.11 2.01
CA LYS A 132 16.56 -9.27 3.15
C LYS A 132 16.53 -10.07 4.44
N THR A 133 17.44 -9.77 5.36
CA THR A 133 17.32 -10.21 6.76
C THR A 133 16.65 -9.12 7.58
N ASN A 134 15.61 -9.50 8.33
CA ASN A 134 14.85 -8.54 9.16
C ASN A 134 15.23 -8.62 10.65
N VAL A 135 16.35 -9.25 11.00
CA VAL A 135 16.70 -9.53 12.40
C VAL A 135 17.26 -8.28 13.10
N ASP A 136 16.52 -7.72 14.05
CA ASP A 136 17.01 -6.69 14.99
C ASP A 136 17.00 -7.21 16.43
N CYS A 137 18.07 -7.93 16.77
CA CYS A 137 18.22 -8.65 18.04
C CYS A 137 18.06 -7.77 19.30
N LYS A 138 18.25 -6.44 19.21
CA LYS A 138 18.12 -5.54 20.36
C LYS A 138 16.67 -5.26 20.74
N GLU A 139 15.77 -5.09 19.76
CA GLU A 139 14.35 -4.85 20.03
C GLU A 139 13.57 -6.17 20.21
N ASP A 140 14.03 -7.26 19.58
CA ASP A 140 13.27 -8.52 19.52
C ASP A 140 13.40 -9.39 20.78
N THR A 141 14.48 -9.25 21.54
CA THR A 141 14.73 -10.02 22.77
C THR A 141 14.02 -9.46 24.01
N GLN A 142 13.36 -8.30 23.91
CA GLN A 142 12.58 -7.71 24.99
C GLN A 142 11.13 -8.24 25.07
N ASP A 143 10.67 -8.99 24.06
CA ASP A 143 9.27 -9.44 23.91
C ASP A 143 9.11 -10.96 24.15
N PHE A 144 10.03 -11.59 24.92
CA PHE A 144 9.99 -13.04 25.18
C PHE A 144 8.71 -13.53 25.87
N ASP A 145 7.92 -12.64 26.47
CA ASP A 145 6.58 -12.97 27.00
C ASP A 145 5.62 -13.50 25.92
N THR A 146 5.93 -13.26 24.64
CA THR A 146 5.22 -13.81 23.48
C THR A 146 5.68 -15.21 23.06
N LEU A 147 6.77 -15.72 23.66
CA LEU A 147 7.34 -17.03 23.35
C LEU A 147 6.54 -18.17 23.98
N ALA A 148 6.08 -18.03 25.23
CA ALA A 148 5.29 -19.06 25.91
C ALA A 148 4.01 -19.50 25.15
N PRO A 149 3.18 -18.60 24.57
CA PRO A 149 2.05 -19.00 23.72
C PRO A 149 2.46 -19.77 22.47
N VAL A 150 3.62 -19.45 21.89
CA VAL A 150 4.17 -20.17 20.73
C VAL A 150 4.59 -21.57 21.17
N LEU A 151 5.38 -21.69 22.24
CA LEU A 151 5.82 -22.98 22.78
C LEU A 151 4.65 -23.87 23.25
N ASN A 152 3.59 -23.28 23.77
CA ASN A 152 2.34 -23.99 24.07
C ASN A 152 1.60 -24.48 22.82
N ALA A 153 1.84 -23.90 21.64
CA ALA A 153 1.40 -24.48 20.37
C ALA A 153 2.33 -25.62 19.91
N PHE A 154 3.60 -25.60 20.34
CA PHE A 154 4.60 -26.64 20.07
C PHE A 154 4.56 -27.82 21.07
N SER A 155 3.88 -27.71 22.22
CA SER A 155 3.99 -28.65 23.34
C SER A 155 3.47 -30.06 23.07
N SER A 156 2.70 -30.27 22.00
CA SER A 156 2.30 -31.60 21.53
C SER A 156 3.29 -32.26 20.57
N THR A 157 4.22 -31.48 20.00
CA THR A 157 5.02 -31.92 18.84
C THR A 157 6.52 -31.89 19.09
N LEU A 158 7.00 -31.09 20.04
CA LEU A 158 8.43 -31.04 20.38
C LEU A 158 8.84 -31.92 21.55
N ASN A 159 7.91 -32.36 22.41
CA ASN A 159 8.05 -33.29 23.57
C ASN A 159 9.31 -33.21 24.46
N ALA A 160 10.26 -32.30 24.23
CA ALA A 160 11.61 -32.31 24.80
C ALA A 160 12.28 -30.92 24.88
N THR A 161 11.67 -29.84 24.38
CA THR A 161 12.25 -28.48 24.43
C THR A 161 11.54 -27.60 25.44
N THR A 162 12.27 -27.14 26.47
CA THR A 162 11.76 -26.16 27.45
C THR A 162 11.79 -24.73 26.88
N GLU A 163 10.97 -23.83 27.42
CA GLU A 163 11.02 -22.41 27.08
C GLU A 163 12.41 -21.81 27.23
N GLU A 164 13.08 -22.16 28.32
CA GLU A 164 14.45 -21.71 28.59
C GLU A 164 15.44 -22.20 27.54
N SER A 165 15.25 -23.42 27.00
CA SER A 165 16.12 -23.97 25.96
C SER A 165 15.96 -23.25 24.62
N VAL A 166 14.72 -22.89 24.24
CA VAL A 166 14.44 -22.16 23.00
C VAL A 166 14.85 -20.70 23.15
N ARG A 167 14.63 -20.09 24.32
CA ARG A 167 15.09 -18.75 24.65
C ARG A 167 16.62 -18.64 24.62
N SER A 168 17.32 -19.60 25.22
CA SER A 168 18.79 -19.65 25.19
C SER A 168 19.32 -19.83 23.77
N TYR A 169 18.70 -20.71 22.99
CA TYR A 169 19.03 -20.88 21.58
C TYR A 169 18.78 -19.60 20.77
N ALA A 170 17.64 -18.95 20.97
CA ALA A 170 17.27 -17.68 20.34
C ALA A 170 18.29 -16.58 20.65
N LEU A 171 18.70 -16.44 21.92
CA LEU A 171 19.71 -15.48 22.34
C LEU A 171 21.07 -15.77 21.73
N ALA A 172 21.51 -17.03 21.71
CA ALA A 172 22.77 -17.45 21.10
C ALA A 172 22.77 -17.17 19.59
N PHE A 173 21.69 -17.52 18.90
CA PHE A 173 21.48 -17.28 17.48
C PHE A 173 21.45 -15.78 17.15
N CYS A 174 20.70 -14.99 17.93
CA CYS A 174 20.65 -13.53 17.82
C CYS A 174 22.04 -12.88 18.02
N THR A 175 22.82 -13.38 18.98
CA THR A 175 24.18 -12.91 19.23
C THR A 175 25.09 -13.22 18.05
N HIS A 176 24.99 -14.44 17.50
CA HIS A 176 25.76 -14.87 16.33
C HIS A 176 25.44 -14.01 15.08
N LEU A 177 24.16 -13.72 14.83
CA LEU A 177 23.74 -12.85 13.72
C LEU A 177 24.14 -11.38 13.92
N SER A 178 24.05 -10.87 15.15
CA SER A 178 24.46 -9.50 15.46
C SER A 178 25.96 -9.29 15.25
N ALA A 179 26.76 -10.31 15.56
CA ALA A 179 28.20 -10.33 15.33
C ALA A 179 28.55 -10.42 13.83
N ALA A 180 27.72 -11.10 13.02
CA ALA A 180 27.89 -11.25 11.57
C ALA A 180 27.66 -9.98 10.74
N GLY A 181 27.23 -8.88 11.36
CA GLY A 181 27.46 -7.54 10.81
C GLY A 181 26.21 -6.77 10.39
N LYS A 182 26.13 -5.56 10.96
CA LYS A 182 25.19 -4.47 10.69
C LYS A 182 25.44 -3.79 9.33
N MET A 183 25.49 -4.51 8.22
CA MET A 183 25.62 -3.86 6.91
C MET A 183 24.30 -3.85 6.14
N ARG A 184 23.59 -2.72 6.21
CA ARG A 184 22.40 -2.38 5.40
C ARG A 184 22.72 -2.12 3.91
N LYS A 185 23.89 -2.53 3.41
CA LYS A 185 24.27 -2.33 2.00
C LYS A 185 23.56 -3.35 1.12
N TRP A 186 23.04 -2.87 0.00
CA TRP A 186 22.41 -3.67 -1.04
C TRP A 186 23.48 -4.15 -2.03
N TYR A 187 23.48 -5.45 -2.33
CA TYR A 187 24.27 -6.02 -3.41
C TYR A 187 23.31 -6.44 -4.53
N THR A 188 23.54 -5.95 -5.75
CA THR A 188 22.75 -6.31 -6.94
C THR A 188 23.58 -7.25 -7.80
N LEU A 189 23.04 -8.42 -8.12
CA LEU A 189 23.69 -9.42 -8.96
C LEU A 189 22.87 -9.60 -10.24
N VAL A 190 23.50 -9.39 -11.38
CA VAL A 190 22.87 -9.50 -12.71
C VAL A 190 23.21 -10.86 -13.33
N ASN A 191 22.23 -11.42 -14.06
CA ASN A 191 22.04 -12.77 -14.58
C ASN A 191 23.25 -13.67 -14.95
N GLU A 192 24.43 -13.14 -15.24
CA GLU A 192 25.62 -13.98 -15.53
C GLU A 192 26.35 -14.46 -14.27
N SER A 193 25.97 -13.96 -13.09
CA SER A 193 26.55 -14.33 -11.77
C SER A 193 25.58 -15.09 -10.85
N VAL A 194 24.49 -15.65 -11.38
CA VAL A 194 23.64 -16.60 -10.62
C VAL A 194 24.37 -17.93 -10.38
N ALA A 195 25.61 -18.09 -10.88
CA ALA A 195 26.64 -18.86 -10.21
C ALA A 195 27.02 -18.19 -8.88
N PHE A 196 26.08 -18.21 -7.93
CA PHE A 196 26.34 -17.85 -6.55
C PHE A 196 27.43 -18.79 -6.03
N ASP A 197 28.40 -18.23 -5.34
CA ASP A 197 29.35 -18.97 -4.53
C ASP A 197 28.53 -19.87 -3.57
N ARG A 198 28.57 -21.20 -3.79
CA ARG A 198 27.74 -22.21 -3.09
C ARG A 198 27.86 -22.13 -1.56
N GLU A 199 28.88 -21.43 -1.07
CA GLU A 199 29.15 -21.16 0.33
C GLU A 199 28.27 -20.06 0.96
N VAL A 200 27.59 -19.22 0.16
CA VAL A 200 26.84 -18.05 0.66
C VAL A 200 25.34 -18.30 0.75
N TRP A 201 24.82 -19.03 -0.23
CA TRP A 201 23.40 -19.29 -0.42
C TRP A 201 23.24 -20.40 -1.45
N ASN A 202 22.54 -21.48 -1.10
CA ASN A 202 22.26 -22.53 -2.08
C ASN A 202 20.96 -22.21 -2.82
N ILE A 203 21.09 -21.69 -4.03
CA ILE A 203 19.94 -21.38 -4.87
C ILE A 203 19.13 -22.64 -5.19
N ASP A 204 19.73 -23.83 -5.20
CA ASP A 204 19.02 -25.08 -5.46
C ASP A 204 18.02 -25.40 -4.34
N ASP A 205 18.32 -25.05 -3.09
CA ASP A 205 17.39 -25.27 -1.96
C ASP A 205 16.20 -24.32 -1.99
N VAL A 206 16.47 -23.08 -2.41
CA VAL A 206 15.44 -22.07 -2.56
C VAL A 206 14.62 -22.37 -3.82
N SER A 207 15.26 -22.78 -4.92
CA SER A 207 14.60 -23.24 -6.13
C SER A 207 13.74 -24.45 -5.82
N ALA A 208 14.25 -25.46 -5.13
CA ALA A 208 13.46 -26.63 -4.73
C ALA A 208 12.26 -26.25 -3.83
N GLY A 209 12.45 -25.36 -2.85
CA GLY A 209 11.35 -24.86 -2.02
C GLY A 209 10.30 -24.06 -2.81
N LEU A 210 10.74 -23.26 -3.78
CA LEU A 210 9.88 -22.47 -4.66
C LEU A 210 9.17 -23.33 -5.71
N GLU A 211 9.88 -24.24 -6.37
CA GLU A 211 9.39 -25.21 -7.34
C GLU A 211 8.38 -26.17 -6.71
N GLY A 212 8.63 -26.59 -5.46
CA GLY A 212 7.65 -27.37 -4.66
C GLY A 212 6.34 -26.61 -4.43
N CYS A 213 6.37 -25.27 -4.47
CA CYS A 213 5.19 -24.40 -4.44
C CYS A 213 4.70 -24.03 -5.85
N GLY A 214 5.27 -24.63 -6.90
CA GLY A 214 5.00 -24.36 -8.31
C GLY A 214 5.45 -22.98 -8.76
N PHE A 215 6.49 -22.41 -8.14
CA PHE A 215 7.11 -21.14 -8.52
C PHE A 215 8.42 -21.38 -9.24
N SER A 216 8.51 -20.91 -10.49
CA SER A 216 9.73 -21.04 -11.29
C SER A 216 10.60 -19.79 -11.17
N LEU A 217 11.90 -19.99 -10.94
CA LEU A 217 12.91 -18.94 -10.98
C LEU A 217 13.39 -18.60 -12.41
N GLN A 218 12.90 -19.31 -13.45
CA GLN A 218 13.37 -19.14 -14.84
C GLN A 218 13.20 -17.71 -15.39
N ASN A 219 12.26 -16.93 -14.84
CA ASN A 219 11.99 -15.55 -15.28
C ASN A 219 12.70 -14.49 -14.43
N VAL A 220 13.48 -14.89 -13.41
CA VAL A 220 14.25 -13.98 -12.56
C VAL A 220 15.56 -13.65 -13.27
N THR A 221 15.77 -12.37 -13.60
CA THR A 221 16.95 -11.87 -14.32
C THR A 221 18.04 -11.29 -13.43
N SER A 222 17.70 -10.96 -12.18
CA SER A 222 18.66 -10.47 -11.17
C SER A 222 18.20 -10.79 -9.75
N VAL A 223 19.17 -10.92 -8.85
CA VAL A 223 18.94 -11.13 -7.42
C VAL A 223 19.62 -10.02 -6.64
N GLN A 224 18.86 -9.34 -5.79
CA GLN A 224 19.35 -8.33 -4.87
C GLN A 224 19.38 -8.88 -3.46
N VAL A 225 20.53 -8.82 -2.79
CA VAL A 225 20.66 -9.31 -1.42
C VAL A 225 21.06 -8.16 -0.51
N GLN A 226 20.23 -7.88 0.48
CA GLN A 226 20.54 -6.96 1.56
C GLN A 226 21.06 -7.75 2.76
N GLY A 227 22.24 -7.38 3.27
CA GLY A 227 22.82 -8.05 4.43
C GLY A 227 23.39 -9.44 4.12
N VAL A 228 24.12 -9.57 3.00
CA VAL A 228 24.74 -10.82 2.50
C VAL A 228 25.43 -11.63 3.60
N THR A 229 26.20 -11.00 4.49
CA THR A 229 26.88 -11.70 5.59
C THR A 229 25.89 -12.31 6.59
N GLY A 230 24.83 -11.59 6.95
CA GLY A 230 23.78 -12.12 7.82
C GLY A 230 23.03 -13.27 7.16
N VAL A 231 22.74 -13.16 5.86
CA VAL A 231 22.17 -14.25 5.04
C VAL A 231 23.07 -15.49 5.03
N ARG A 232 24.38 -15.31 4.82
CA ARG A 232 25.38 -16.39 4.84
C ARG A 232 25.43 -17.08 6.20
N THR A 233 25.51 -16.30 7.27
CA THR A 233 25.57 -16.81 8.65
C THR A 233 24.30 -17.59 9.02
N LEU A 234 23.14 -17.14 8.55
CA LEU A 234 21.90 -17.91 8.68
C LEU A 234 22.07 -19.27 8.02
N TYR A 235 22.36 -19.29 6.72
CA TYR A 235 22.48 -20.51 5.94
C TYR A 235 23.52 -21.48 6.53
N SER A 236 24.70 -21.02 6.93
CA SER A 236 25.73 -21.87 7.54
C SER A 236 25.27 -22.45 8.88
N THR A 237 24.53 -21.70 9.69
CA THR A 237 23.95 -22.19 10.95
C THR A 237 22.88 -23.27 10.72
N PHE A 238 22.13 -23.17 9.62
CA PHE A 238 21.16 -24.19 9.20
C PHE A 238 21.83 -25.42 8.58
N ALA A 239 22.76 -25.23 7.67
CA ALA A 239 23.42 -26.30 6.93
C ALA A 239 24.28 -27.20 7.85
N ALA A 240 24.83 -26.64 8.94
CA ALA A 240 25.70 -27.37 9.87
C ALA A 240 24.96 -28.21 10.93
N ASN A 241 23.63 -28.08 11.08
CA ASN A 241 22.88 -28.76 12.14
C ASN A 241 22.13 -30.00 11.63
N GLU A 242 22.68 -31.19 11.86
CA GLU A 242 21.97 -32.46 11.58
C GLU A 242 21.18 -32.99 12.79
N ASN A 243 21.29 -32.35 13.96
CA ASN A 243 20.58 -32.76 15.17
C ASN A 243 19.09 -32.37 15.10
N ILE A 244 18.20 -33.34 15.31
CA ILE A 244 16.74 -33.17 15.35
C ILE A 244 16.32 -32.16 16.42
N GLU A 245 16.94 -32.18 17.60
CA GLU A 245 16.65 -31.25 18.70
C GLU A 245 17.06 -29.81 18.35
N ALA A 246 18.22 -29.65 17.71
CA ALA A 246 18.65 -28.33 17.22
C ALA A 246 17.68 -27.83 16.14
N THR A 247 17.30 -28.70 15.20
CA THR A 247 16.34 -28.38 14.13
C THR A 247 14.99 -27.93 14.70
N ALA A 248 14.47 -28.65 15.69
CA ALA A 248 13.25 -28.30 16.41
C ALA A 248 13.33 -26.91 17.07
N LYS A 249 14.43 -26.60 17.77
CA LYS A 249 14.67 -25.29 18.38
C LYS A 249 14.74 -24.19 17.32
N THR A 250 15.35 -24.46 16.18
CA THR A 250 15.43 -23.47 15.10
C THR A 250 14.06 -23.21 14.46
N ILE A 251 13.27 -24.25 14.17
CA ILE A 251 11.89 -24.08 13.68
C ILE A 251 11.05 -23.29 14.69
N ALA A 252 11.15 -23.61 15.98
CA ALA A 252 10.45 -22.90 17.04
C ALA A 252 10.81 -21.42 17.09
N TYR A 253 12.09 -21.10 17.04
CA TYR A 253 12.58 -19.73 16.97
C TYR A 253 12.07 -18.99 15.72
N LEU A 254 12.13 -19.61 14.54
CA LEU A 254 11.72 -18.98 13.29
C LEU A 254 10.21 -18.73 13.23
N VAL A 255 9.40 -19.67 13.70
CA VAL A 255 7.94 -19.51 13.80
C VAL A 255 7.62 -18.42 14.82
N TRP A 256 8.24 -18.46 16.01
CA TRP A 256 8.08 -17.40 17.02
C TRP A 256 8.42 -16.03 16.44
N TYR A 257 9.56 -15.91 15.78
CA TYR A 257 10.04 -14.66 15.22
C TYR A 257 9.10 -14.12 14.13
N SER A 258 8.60 -14.99 13.26
CA SER A 258 7.65 -14.61 12.21
C SER A 258 6.30 -14.17 12.79
N VAL A 259 5.83 -14.86 13.83
CA VAL A 259 4.60 -14.50 14.56
C VAL A 259 4.79 -13.19 15.34
N LEU A 260 5.95 -12.98 15.96
CA LEU A 260 6.31 -11.76 16.67
C LEU A 260 6.27 -10.57 15.73
N LEU A 261 6.97 -10.65 14.59
CA LEU A 261 6.98 -9.57 13.60
C LEU A 261 5.59 -9.32 13.02
N GLY A 262 4.84 -10.36 12.67
CA GLY A 262 3.46 -10.23 12.20
C GLY A 262 2.55 -9.56 13.24
N SER A 263 2.66 -9.98 14.50
CA SER A 263 1.92 -9.36 15.61
C SER A 263 2.33 -7.90 15.80
N ARG A 264 3.63 -7.60 15.78
CA ARG A 264 4.15 -6.23 15.87
C ARG A 264 3.62 -5.38 14.73
N GLN A 265 3.56 -5.86 13.49
CA GLN A 265 2.98 -5.09 12.39
C GLN A 265 1.49 -4.78 12.59
N ILE A 266 0.74 -5.66 13.26
CA ILE A 266 -0.67 -5.41 13.61
C ILE A 266 -0.79 -4.45 14.80
N TYR A 267 0.04 -4.63 15.83
CA TYR A 267 -0.08 -3.90 17.09
C TYR A 267 0.71 -2.57 17.13
N ARG A 268 1.77 -2.40 16.31
CA ARG A 268 2.56 -1.17 16.18
C ARG A 268 1.73 0.00 15.67
N SER A 269 0.62 -0.26 15.00
CA SER A 269 -0.32 0.78 14.55
C SER A 269 -1.06 1.49 15.68
N PHE A 270 -0.84 1.11 16.95
CA PHE A 270 -1.70 1.52 18.08
C PHE A 270 -0.97 2.22 19.24
N ASP A 271 0.24 2.76 19.03
CA ASP A 271 1.00 3.68 19.90
C ASP A 271 0.45 3.83 21.35
N GLY A 272 0.78 2.87 22.22
CA GLY A 272 0.56 2.96 23.67
C GLY A 272 -0.89 2.91 24.17
N THR A 273 -1.90 2.86 23.30
CA THR A 273 -3.30 2.68 23.69
C THR A 273 -3.71 1.23 23.43
N ALA A 274 -4.42 0.59 24.37
CA ALA A 274 -4.94 -0.76 24.14
C ALA A 274 -5.92 -0.73 22.97
N PRO A 275 -5.59 -1.30 21.79
CA PRO A 275 -6.46 -1.16 20.63
C PRO A 275 -7.76 -1.89 20.86
N SER A 276 -8.87 -1.32 20.41
CA SER A 276 -10.13 -2.04 20.40
C SER A 276 -9.99 -3.28 19.50
N MET A 277 -10.65 -4.39 19.86
CA MET A 277 -10.64 -5.63 19.07
C MET A 277 -11.02 -5.37 17.60
N LEU A 278 -11.95 -4.43 17.39
CA LEU A 278 -12.35 -3.96 16.06
C LEU A 278 -11.16 -3.43 15.25
N LYS A 279 -10.33 -2.56 15.84
CA LYS A 279 -9.16 -1.99 15.19
C LYS A 279 -8.14 -3.07 14.82
N VAL A 280 -7.86 -4.00 15.74
CA VAL A 280 -6.95 -5.14 15.50
C VAL A 280 -7.43 -5.99 14.33
N CYS A 281 -8.71 -6.38 14.32
CA CYS A 281 -9.23 -7.26 13.29
C CYS A 281 -9.32 -6.60 11.92
N MET A 282 -9.66 -5.30 11.89
CA MET A 282 -9.64 -4.53 10.65
C MET A 282 -8.22 -4.31 10.12
N ALA A 283 -7.24 -4.03 10.98
CA ALA A 283 -5.84 -3.96 10.60
C ALA A 283 -5.35 -5.31 10.03
N SER A 284 -5.77 -6.43 10.62
CA SER A 284 -5.38 -7.75 10.15
C SER A 284 -5.89 -8.07 8.72
N LEU A 285 -6.98 -7.45 8.25
CA LEU A 285 -7.44 -7.59 6.86
C LEU A 285 -6.43 -7.03 5.84
N HIS A 286 -5.54 -6.12 6.24
CA HIS A 286 -4.43 -5.68 5.37
C HIS A 286 -3.45 -6.81 5.05
N PHE A 287 -3.39 -7.85 5.88
CA PHE A 287 -2.50 -8.99 5.68
C PHE A 287 -3.03 -9.96 4.62
N ILE A 288 -4.32 -9.89 4.28
CA ILE A 288 -4.97 -10.65 3.20
C ILE A 288 -5.43 -9.69 2.09
N SER A 289 -4.56 -8.75 1.72
CA SER A 289 -4.88 -7.59 0.88
C SER A 289 -5.49 -7.95 -0.48
N GLU A 290 -5.09 -9.07 -1.09
CA GLU A 290 -5.66 -9.53 -2.36
C GLU A 290 -7.10 -10.02 -2.21
N ILE A 291 -7.41 -10.81 -1.18
CA ILE A 291 -8.80 -11.21 -0.88
C ILE A 291 -9.63 -9.97 -0.55
N ARG A 292 -9.11 -9.08 0.29
CA ARG A 292 -9.80 -7.83 0.64
C ARG A 292 -10.10 -6.98 -0.60
N SER A 293 -9.14 -6.88 -1.51
CA SER A 293 -9.29 -6.10 -2.75
C SER A 293 -10.31 -6.74 -3.68
N THR A 294 -10.33 -8.08 -3.75
CA THR A 294 -11.32 -8.84 -4.53
C THR A 294 -12.73 -8.69 -3.94
N PHE A 295 -12.86 -8.73 -2.61
CA PHE A 295 -14.11 -8.46 -1.91
C PHE A 295 -14.60 -7.02 -2.16
N ALA A 296 -13.73 -6.02 -2.03
CA ALA A 296 -14.08 -4.64 -2.37
C ALA A 296 -14.46 -4.46 -3.85
N ALA A 297 -13.80 -5.19 -4.76
CA ALA A 297 -14.14 -5.15 -6.18
C ALA A 297 -15.57 -5.67 -6.40
N ALA A 298 -15.90 -6.82 -5.81
CA ALA A 298 -17.24 -7.39 -5.90
C ALA A 298 -18.34 -6.49 -5.28
N GLN A 299 -17.99 -5.63 -4.32
CA GLN A 299 -18.93 -4.74 -3.63
C GLN A 299 -19.13 -3.40 -4.36
N PHE A 300 -18.04 -2.82 -4.87
CA PHE A 300 -18.05 -1.41 -5.28
C PHE A 300 -17.87 -1.21 -6.77
N MET A 301 -17.24 -2.16 -7.46
CA MET A 301 -17.00 -2.04 -8.88
C MET A 301 -18.22 -2.57 -9.63
N SER A 302 -18.65 -1.81 -10.63
CA SER A 302 -19.63 -2.21 -11.62
C SER A 302 -19.14 -1.75 -12.99
N ARG A 303 -19.68 -2.32 -14.05
CA ARG A 303 -19.34 -1.92 -15.41
C ARG A 303 -19.62 -0.44 -15.65
N GLU A 304 -20.73 0.08 -15.12
CA GLU A 304 -21.09 1.49 -15.25
C GLU A 304 -20.06 2.40 -14.57
N LYS A 305 -19.64 2.06 -13.35
CA LYS A 305 -18.63 2.83 -12.62
C LYS A 305 -17.26 2.74 -13.28
N ASP A 306 -16.89 1.60 -13.87
CA ASP A 306 -15.65 1.46 -14.64
C ASP A 306 -15.63 2.38 -15.86
N VAL A 307 -16.73 2.45 -16.61
CA VAL A 307 -16.90 3.40 -17.72
C VAL A 307 -16.76 4.85 -17.23
N GLN A 308 -17.37 5.21 -16.11
CA GLN A 308 -17.23 6.55 -15.54
C GLN A 308 -15.76 6.87 -15.19
N VAL A 309 -15.05 5.95 -14.54
CA VAL A 309 -13.64 6.11 -14.19
C VAL A 309 -12.77 6.29 -15.44
N ARG A 310 -12.97 5.48 -16.48
CA ARG A 310 -12.25 5.60 -17.76
C ARG A 310 -12.51 6.96 -18.42
N ASN A 311 -13.75 7.43 -18.39
CA ASN A 311 -14.12 8.74 -18.94
C ASN A 311 -13.46 9.89 -18.17
N ILE A 312 -13.48 9.85 -16.84
CA ILE A 312 -12.78 10.82 -15.99
C ILE A 312 -11.29 10.79 -16.31
N PHE A 313 -10.71 9.59 -16.38
CA PHE A 313 -9.29 9.42 -16.66
C PHE A 313 -8.86 9.97 -18.01
N ALA A 314 -9.61 9.69 -19.08
CA ALA A 314 -9.29 10.22 -20.40
C ALA A 314 -9.21 11.75 -20.38
N ARG A 315 -10.20 12.42 -19.77
CA ARG A 315 -10.18 13.89 -19.66
C ARG A 315 -9.03 14.40 -18.80
N VAL A 316 -8.81 13.78 -17.64
CA VAL A 316 -7.72 14.15 -16.73
C VAL A 316 -6.35 13.96 -17.38
N ARG A 317 -6.15 12.85 -18.07
CA ARG A 317 -4.93 12.54 -18.82
C ARG A 317 -4.65 13.60 -19.88
N ASP A 318 -5.67 13.95 -20.66
CA ASP A 318 -5.54 14.95 -21.73
C ASP A 318 -5.25 16.33 -21.14
N SER A 319 -5.85 16.69 -20.00
CA SER A 319 -5.56 17.95 -19.30
C SER A 319 -4.17 18.00 -18.68
N VAL A 320 -3.71 16.92 -18.05
CA VAL A 320 -2.33 16.85 -17.50
C VAL A 320 -1.31 16.95 -18.64
N TYR A 321 -1.57 16.30 -19.78
CA TYR A 321 -0.71 16.42 -20.96
C TYR A 321 -0.70 17.85 -21.51
N ALA A 322 -1.87 18.50 -21.62
CA ALA A 322 -1.96 19.89 -22.06
C ALA A 322 -1.19 20.84 -21.12
N ASP A 323 -1.35 20.68 -19.80
CA ASP A 323 -0.61 21.46 -18.80
C ASP A 323 0.90 21.20 -18.90
N LEU A 324 1.32 19.95 -19.11
CA LEU A 324 2.71 19.58 -19.31
C LEU A 324 3.36 20.31 -20.49
N GLN A 325 2.63 20.41 -21.61
CA GLN A 325 3.07 21.18 -22.78
C GLN A 325 3.07 22.68 -22.50
N HIS A 326 2.00 23.20 -21.89
CA HIS A 326 1.87 24.62 -21.57
C HIS A 326 2.99 25.13 -20.65
N TYR A 327 3.37 24.32 -19.65
CA TYR A 327 4.44 24.66 -18.72
C TYR A 327 5.85 24.50 -19.30
N SER A 328 5.97 23.94 -20.52
CA SER A 328 7.24 23.75 -21.21
C SER A 328 8.26 22.96 -20.38
N PHE A 329 7.81 22.03 -19.54
CA PHE A 329 8.70 21.19 -18.72
C PHE A 329 9.56 20.25 -19.57
N ILE A 330 9.03 19.84 -20.72
CA ILE A 330 9.63 18.81 -21.57
C ILE A 330 10.48 19.47 -22.65
N ASP A 331 11.74 19.06 -22.75
CA ASP A 331 12.59 19.44 -23.87
C ASP A 331 12.16 18.72 -25.16
N PRO A 332 12.35 19.32 -26.37
CA PRO A 332 11.94 18.68 -27.63
C PRO A 332 12.46 17.24 -27.83
N GLU A 333 13.62 16.91 -27.28
CA GLU A 333 14.19 15.55 -27.34
C GLU A 333 13.36 14.50 -26.58
N ASP A 334 12.61 14.93 -25.55
CA ASP A 334 11.79 14.09 -24.69
C ASP A 334 10.29 14.13 -25.08
N SER A 335 9.91 14.98 -26.04
CA SER A 335 8.52 15.15 -26.47
C SER A 335 7.90 13.86 -26.98
N ALA A 336 8.63 13.08 -27.79
CA ALA A 336 8.17 11.82 -28.34
C ALA A 336 7.85 10.78 -27.25
N TRP A 337 8.65 10.72 -26.19
CA TRP A 337 8.35 9.86 -25.04
C TRP A 337 7.07 10.31 -24.35
N SER A 338 6.94 11.61 -24.04
CA SER A 338 5.78 12.13 -23.32
C SER A 338 4.48 11.92 -24.09
N GLU A 339 4.49 12.20 -25.41
CA GLU A 339 3.34 11.97 -26.28
C GLU A 339 2.96 10.49 -26.32
N ASN A 340 3.94 9.61 -26.54
CA ASN A 340 3.71 8.18 -26.56
C ASN A 340 3.21 7.64 -25.20
N PHE A 341 3.70 8.18 -24.09
CA PHE A 341 3.24 7.83 -22.74
C PHE A 341 1.77 8.23 -22.56
N PHE A 342 1.42 9.50 -22.75
CA PHE A 342 0.05 9.99 -22.54
C PHE A 342 -0.94 9.43 -23.57
N LYS A 343 -0.51 9.08 -24.77
CA LYS A 343 -1.35 8.38 -25.77
C LYS A 343 -1.73 6.96 -25.33
N ASN A 344 -0.80 6.26 -24.68
CA ASN A 344 -0.93 4.83 -24.41
C ASN A 344 -1.17 4.48 -22.95
N VAL A 345 -1.10 5.44 -22.03
CA VAL A 345 -1.40 5.18 -20.62
C VAL A 345 -2.87 4.83 -20.46
N GLN A 346 -3.14 3.72 -19.77
CA GLN A 346 -4.48 3.17 -19.59
C GLN A 346 -4.74 2.82 -18.12
N ILE A 347 -6.01 2.86 -17.71
CA ILE A 347 -6.44 2.31 -16.42
C ILE A 347 -6.81 0.85 -16.62
N VAL A 348 -6.35 0.00 -15.70
CA VAL A 348 -6.78 -1.40 -15.64
C VAL A 348 -8.21 -1.48 -15.15
N SER A 349 -9.03 -2.20 -15.91
CA SER A 349 -10.47 -2.23 -15.71
C SER A 349 -10.97 -3.38 -14.86
N TYR A 350 -12.22 -3.28 -14.41
CA TYR A 350 -12.94 -4.37 -13.75
C TYR A 350 -12.96 -5.67 -14.55
N GLU A 351 -13.20 -5.60 -15.86
CA GLU A 351 -13.34 -6.78 -16.73
C GLU A 351 -12.00 -7.53 -16.87
N ASP A 352 -10.88 -6.81 -16.99
CA ASP A 352 -9.52 -7.38 -17.03
C ASP A 352 -9.16 -8.14 -15.73
N LEU A 353 -9.79 -7.73 -14.62
CA LEU A 353 -9.59 -8.31 -13.29
C LEU A 353 -10.48 -9.54 -13.07
N ALA A 354 -11.72 -9.54 -13.59
CA ALA A 354 -12.68 -10.62 -13.40
C ALA A 354 -12.29 -11.91 -14.15
N GLU A 355 -11.67 -11.80 -15.33
CA GLU A 355 -11.27 -12.95 -16.16
C GLU A 355 -10.10 -13.77 -15.56
N ASN A 356 -9.34 -13.18 -14.62
CA ASN A 356 -8.13 -13.79 -14.04
C ASN A 356 -8.30 -14.28 -12.60
N LEU A 357 -9.54 -14.41 -12.10
CA LEU A 357 -9.81 -14.74 -10.71
C LEU A 357 -9.35 -16.17 -10.37
N VAL A 358 -8.39 -16.25 -9.46
CA VAL A 358 -8.04 -17.49 -8.74
C VAL A 358 -9.24 -17.87 -7.85
N PRO A 359 -9.58 -19.16 -7.72
CA PRO A 359 -10.62 -19.58 -6.78
C PRO A 359 -10.31 -19.10 -5.35
N ILE A 360 -11.30 -18.52 -4.69
CA ILE A 360 -11.16 -18.10 -3.29
C ILE A 360 -11.07 -19.35 -2.43
N PRO A 361 -10.09 -19.46 -1.51
CA PRO A 361 -10.00 -20.61 -0.62
C PRO A 361 -11.22 -20.67 0.31
N ASN A 362 -11.63 -21.88 0.70
CA ASN A 362 -12.62 -22.04 1.75
C ASN A 362 -12.06 -21.55 3.10
N ALA A 363 -12.86 -20.74 3.80
CA ALA A 363 -12.57 -20.37 5.17
C ALA A 363 -12.85 -21.52 6.14
N THR A 364 -12.20 -21.44 7.30
CA THR A 364 -12.31 -22.35 8.45
C THR A 364 -12.69 -21.54 9.68
N ASP A 365 -12.94 -22.18 10.82
CA ASP A 365 -13.17 -21.46 12.07
C ASP A 365 -11.85 -20.95 12.72
N SER A 366 -10.69 -21.34 12.18
CA SER A 366 -9.38 -20.94 12.71
C SER A 366 -8.87 -19.66 12.05
N PHE A 367 -8.70 -18.60 12.86
CA PHE A 367 -8.11 -17.34 12.38
C PHE A 367 -6.74 -17.52 11.74
N GLY A 368 -5.82 -18.21 12.43
CA GLY A 368 -4.46 -18.41 11.93
C GLY A 368 -4.45 -19.15 10.59
N GLU A 369 -5.31 -20.15 10.42
CA GLU A 369 -5.43 -20.87 9.14
C GLU A 369 -6.01 -19.99 8.05
N ASN A 370 -7.03 -19.19 8.35
CA ASN A 370 -7.60 -18.26 7.40
C ASN A 370 -6.60 -17.16 7.01
N LEU A 371 -5.78 -16.67 7.93
CA LEU A 371 -4.72 -15.71 7.63
C LEU A 371 -3.71 -16.29 6.64
N LEU A 372 -3.24 -17.52 6.86
CA LEU A 372 -2.33 -18.19 5.93
C LEU A 372 -2.98 -18.50 4.59
N ARG A 373 -4.22 -18.99 4.57
CA ARG A 373 -4.98 -19.24 3.33
C ARG A 373 -5.16 -17.97 2.51
N GLY A 374 -5.50 -16.86 3.16
CA GLY A 374 -5.69 -15.59 2.48
C GLY A 374 -4.38 -15.01 1.93
N ARG A 375 -3.27 -15.24 2.62
CA ARG A 375 -1.93 -14.87 2.15
C ARG A 375 -1.46 -15.74 0.99
N ALA A 376 -1.67 -17.05 1.06
CA ALA A 376 -1.40 -17.99 -0.04
C ALA A 376 -2.25 -17.68 -1.27
N TYR A 377 -3.52 -17.28 -1.11
CA TYR A 377 -4.33 -16.80 -2.22
C TYR A 377 -3.66 -15.61 -2.94
N GLY A 378 -3.12 -14.65 -2.18
CA GLY A 378 -2.37 -13.54 -2.76
C GLY A 378 -1.15 -14.00 -3.56
N PHE A 379 -0.49 -15.07 -3.14
CA PHE A 379 0.59 -15.69 -3.91
C PHE A 379 0.11 -16.34 -5.21
N GLU A 380 -0.94 -17.16 -5.16
CA GLU A 380 -1.54 -17.80 -6.35
C GLU A 380 -2.05 -16.78 -7.37
N VAL A 381 -2.66 -15.70 -6.89
CA VAL A 381 -3.07 -14.58 -7.74
C VAL A 381 -1.87 -13.98 -8.45
N VAL A 382 -0.74 -13.78 -7.77
CA VAL A 382 0.45 -13.26 -8.46
C VAL A 382 1.05 -14.28 -9.42
N LYS A 383 1.09 -15.56 -9.07
CA LYS A 383 1.55 -16.64 -9.94
C LYS A 383 0.75 -16.71 -11.24
N ARG A 384 -0.59 -16.66 -11.17
CA ARG A 384 -1.47 -16.66 -12.35
C ARG A 384 -1.29 -15.41 -13.21
N ARG A 385 -1.04 -14.25 -12.61
CA ARG A 385 -0.71 -13.02 -13.36
C ARG A 385 0.58 -13.16 -14.16
N GLN A 386 1.59 -13.86 -13.64
CA GLN A 386 2.85 -14.08 -14.36
C GLN A 386 2.64 -14.91 -15.63
N SER A 387 1.84 -15.99 -15.55
CA SER A 387 1.51 -16.77 -16.75
C SER A 387 0.79 -15.95 -17.81
N SER A 388 -0.03 -14.97 -17.41
CA SER A 388 -0.70 -14.05 -18.34
C SER A 388 0.24 -12.98 -18.91
N TYR A 389 1.26 -12.57 -18.17
CA TYR A 389 2.28 -11.60 -18.61
C TYR A 389 3.10 -12.13 -19.80
N ALA A 390 3.41 -13.42 -19.83
CA ALA A 390 4.07 -14.06 -20.96
C ALA A 390 3.27 -13.96 -22.28
N GLY A 391 1.96 -13.68 -22.20
CA GLY A 391 1.07 -13.41 -23.33
C GLY A 391 0.79 -11.92 -23.60
N GLY A 392 1.51 -10.98 -22.97
CA GLY A 392 1.37 -9.53 -23.20
C GLY A 392 0.17 -8.85 -22.55
N LYS A 393 -0.59 -9.53 -21.68
CA LYS A 393 -1.70 -8.93 -20.92
C LYS A 393 -1.34 -8.81 -19.44
N VAL A 394 -1.34 -7.60 -18.90
CA VAL A 394 -0.93 -7.32 -17.52
C VAL A 394 -2.14 -6.96 -16.65
N SER A 395 -2.55 -7.86 -15.76
CA SER A 395 -3.55 -7.56 -14.73
C SER A 395 -2.88 -7.48 -13.34
N ARG A 396 -2.21 -6.38 -12.98
CA ARG A 396 -1.81 -6.19 -11.56
C ARG A 396 -3.01 -5.74 -10.73
N TYR A 397 -3.06 -6.18 -9.47
CA TYR A 397 -3.80 -5.49 -8.42
C TYR A 397 -2.76 -4.93 -7.46
N GLY A 398 -2.92 -3.69 -7.06
CA GLY A 398 -2.05 -3.03 -6.10
C GLY A 398 -2.50 -1.60 -5.88
N TYR A 399 -1.77 -0.87 -5.03
CA TYR A 399 -1.84 0.58 -4.97
C TYR A 399 -1.71 1.19 -6.38
N VAL A 400 -1.97 2.49 -6.53
CA VAL A 400 -1.49 3.22 -7.71
C VAL A 400 0.02 2.96 -7.80
N ASP A 401 0.37 1.97 -8.59
CA ASP A 401 1.70 1.39 -8.71
C ASP A 401 1.96 1.42 -10.20
N PHE A 402 2.87 2.31 -10.57
CA PHE A 402 3.26 2.46 -11.94
C PHE A 402 4.22 1.32 -12.27
N SER A 403 3.69 0.30 -12.94
CA SER A 403 4.55 -0.61 -13.67
C SER A 403 5.24 0.15 -14.80
N ALA A 404 6.44 -0.27 -15.20
CA ALA A 404 7.14 0.24 -16.38
C ALA A 404 6.32 0.19 -17.69
N ASP A 405 5.11 -0.39 -17.67
CA ASP A 405 4.34 -0.85 -18.82
C ASP A 405 3.10 -0.01 -19.15
N ARG A 406 3.01 1.26 -18.74
CA ARG A 406 1.93 2.22 -19.15
C ARG A 406 0.54 1.97 -18.55
N TRP A 407 0.42 1.16 -17.49
CA TRP A 407 -0.86 0.87 -16.83
C TRP A 407 -0.97 1.53 -15.46
N LEU A 408 -2.14 2.10 -15.19
CA LEU A 408 -2.54 2.66 -13.90
C LEU A 408 -3.56 1.75 -13.21
N HIS A 409 -3.25 1.33 -11.99
CA HIS A 409 -4.14 0.52 -11.18
C HIS A 409 -4.90 1.40 -10.20
N LEU A 410 -6.23 1.39 -10.30
CA LEU A 410 -7.10 1.99 -9.31
C LEU A 410 -7.59 0.94 -8.34
N PHE A 411 -7.63 1.28 -7.06
CA PHE A 411 -8.19 0.39 -6.07
C PHE A 411 -9.69 0.29 -6.20
N SER A 412 -10.22 -0.90 -5.95
CA SER A 412 -11.65 -1.14 -5.83
C SER A 412 -12.34 -0.27 -4.78
N VAL A 413 -11.64 0.13 -3.70
CA VAL A 413 -12.21 1.05 -2.69
C VAL A 413 -12.45 2.46 -3.22
N VAL A 414 -11.76 2.90 -4.29
CA VAL A 414 -12.00 4.21 -4.91
C VAL A 414 -13.40 4.26 -5.51
N TYR A 415 -13.88 3.14 -6.06
CA TYR A 415 -15.21 3.00 -6.65
C TYR A 415 -16.35 3.17 -5.64
N LYS A 416 -16.07 3.02 -4.34
CA LYS A 416 -17.03 3.31 -3.26
C LYS A 416 -17.45 4.79 -3.26
N TYR A 417 -16.53 5.68 -3.64
CA TYR A 417 -16.73 7.13 -3.59
C TYR A 417 -17.32 7.71 -4.87
N LEU A 418 -17.52 6.88 -5.91
CA LEU A 418 -18.19 7.31 -7.12
C LEU A 418 -19.70 7.49 -6.86
N SER A 419 -20.20 8.70 -7.08
CA SER A 419 -21.64 8.96 -7.23
C SER A 419 -22.21 8.15 -8.40
N ALA A 420 -23.48 7.76 -8.29
CA ALA A 420 -24.21 7.13 -9.38
C ALA A 420 -24.49 8.09 -10.55
N ASP A 421 -24.34 9.40 -10.33
CA ASP A 421 -24.62 10.42 -11.34
C ASP A 421 -23.66 10.31 -12.54
N SER A 422 -24.19 9.89 -13.68
CA SER A 422 -23.48 9.93 -14.96
C SER A 422 -23.77 11.25 -15.69
N GLY A 423 -22.75 11.98 -16.13
CA GLY A 423 -22.91 13.15 -17.02
C GLY A 423 -22.16 14.41 -16.59
N GLU A 424 -22.70 15.59 -16.88
CA GLU A 424 -22.11 16.90 -16.59
C GLU A 424 -22.12 17.27 -15.09
N HIS A 425 -22.96 16.62 -14.28
CA HIS A 425 -23.04 16.80 -12.83
C HIS A 425 -22.07 15.90 -12.04
N ASN A 426 -21.00 15.42 -12.67
CA ASN A 426 -20.07 14.45 -12.10
C ASN A 426 -19.01 15.07 -11.16
N LEU A 427 -19.26 16.29 -10.67
CA LEU A 427 -18.32 17.11 -9.94
C LEU A 427 -17.71 16.42 -8.69
N PRO A 428 -18.47 15.64 -7.89
CA PRO A 428 -17.89 14.90 -6.77
C PRO A 428 -16.87 13.84 -7.20
N ASN A 429 -17.09 13.18 -8.34
CA ASN A 429 -16.19 12.16 -8.83
C ASN A 429 -14.89 12.79 -9.36
N TYR A 430 -14.94 13.98 -9.97
CA TYR A 430 -13.73 14.73 -10.30
C TYR A 430 -12.98 15.21 -9.04
N ALA A 431 -13.71 15.71 -8.04
CA ALA A 431 -13.13 16.18 -6.77
C ALA A 431 -12.31 15.09 -6.06
N PHE A 432 -12.73 13.83 -6.17
CA PHE A 432 -12.06 12.70 -5.54
C PHE A 432 -11.18 11.90 -6.52
N VAL A 433 -11.80 11.24 -7.51
CA VAL A 433 -11.13 10.34 -8.45
C VAL A 433 -10.31 11.12 -9.46
N GLY A 434 -10.86 12.21 -10.02
CA GLY A 434 -10.15 13.06 -10.99
C GLY A 434 -8.86 13.62 -10.40
N ARG A 435 -8.96 14.22 -9.20
CA ARG A 435 -7.80 14.71 -8.43
C ARG A 435 -6.75 13.64 -8.20
N MET A 436 -7.16 12.45 -7.73
CA MET A 436 -6.24 11.35 -7.45
C MET A 436 -5.49 10.89 -8.72
N LEU A 437 -6.21 10.79 -9.84
CA LEU A 437 -5.63 10.43 -11.13
C LEU A 437 -4.66 11.50 -11.65
N ALA A 438 -4.99 12.78 -11.49
CA ALA A 438 -4.11 13.88 -11.88
C ALA A 438 -2.83 13.91 -11.04
N GLU A 439 -2.94 13.80 -9.71
CA GLU A 439 -1.79 13.71 -8.79
C GLU A 439 -0.88 12.52 -9.17
N THR A 440 -1.48 11.38 -9.55
CA THR A 440 -0.75 10.19 -10.01
C THR A 440 0.03 10.42 -11.30
N LEU A 441 -0.60 11.02 -12.31
CA LEU A 441 0.07 11.29 -13.59
C LEU A 441 1.23 12.27 -13.41
N TRP A 442 1.03 13.32 -12.61
CA TRP A 442 2.10 14.25 -12.25
C TRP A 442 3.23 13.56 -11.48
N TYR A 443 2.92 12.64 -10.57
CA TYR A 443 3.93 11.86 -9.87
C TYR A 443 4.80 11.07 -10.86
N ILE A 444 4.19 10.43 -11.86
CA ILE A 444 4.92 9.67 -12.89
C ILE A 444 5.82 10.58 -13.71
N VAL A 445 5.30 11.72 -14.19
CA VAL A 445 6.11 12.71 -14.91
C VAL A 445 7.31 13.14 -14.06
N PHE A 446 7.12 13.40 -12.77
CA PHE A 446 8.19 13.93 -11.92
C PHE A 446 9.19 12.87 -11.39
N THR A 447 8.88 11.58 -11.53
CA THR A 447 9.71 10.46 -11.06
C THR A 447 10.27 9.61 -12.18
N HIS A 448 9.91 9.89 -13.44
CA HIS A 448 10.46 9.20 -14.58
C HIS A 448 11.99 9.40 -14.64
N SER A 449 12.73 8.28 -14.69
CA SER A 449 14.19 8.27 -14.57
C SER A 449 14.94 8.58 -15.85
N ASN A 450 14.28 8.46 -17.02
CA ASN A 450 14.96 8.52 -18.31
C ASN A 450 14.75 9.86 -19.03
N TRP A 451 14.35 10.89 -18.30
CA TRP A 451 14.37 12.26 -18.82
C TRP A 451 15.78 12.68 -19.19
N SER A 452 15.89 13.53 -20.21
CA SER A 452 17.14 14.19 -20.50
C SER A 452 17.57 15.12 -19.37
N THR A 453 18.86 15.44 -19.31
CA THR A 453 19.40 16.42 -18.36
C THR A 453 18.70 17.77 -18.45
N LYS A 454 18.29 18.20 -19.66
CA LYS A 454 17.58 19.47 -19.86
C LYS A 454 16.19 19.44 -19.22
N THR A 455 15.42 18.39 -19.48
CA THR A 455 14.10 18.20 -18.86
C THR A 455 14.21 18.08 -17.34
N LEU A 456 15.20 17.34 -16.83
CA LEU A 456 15.46 17.25 -15.39
C LEU A 456 15.79 18.62 -14.76
N ASN A 457 16.59 19.44 -15.44
CA ASN A 457 16.90 20.81 -14.99
C ASN A 457 15.68 21.72 -14.99
N LYS A 458 14.81 21.63 -15.99
CA LYS A 458 13.54 22.38 -16.05
C LYS A 458 12.60 21.97 -14.92
N ILE A 459 12.42 20.65 -14.69
CA ILE A 459 11.64 20.11 -13.56
C ILE A 459 12.25 20.56 -12.22
N GLY A 460 13.58 20.51 -12.08
CA GLY A 460 14.30 20.99 -10.90
C GLY A 460 14.06 22.47 -10.63
N THR A 461 14.19 23.31 -11.66
CA THR A 461 13.94 24.76 -11.58
C THR A 461 12.51 25.07 -11.16
N PHE A 462 11.53 24.36 -11.73
CA PHE A 462 10.15 24.51 -11.31
C PHE A 462 9.96 24.17 -9.82
N LYS A 463 10.52 23.04 -9.37
CA LYS A 463 10.47 22.62 -7.96
C LYS A 463 11.11 23.67 -7.05
N ASP A 464 12.28 24.17 -7.43
CA ASP A 464 13.03 25.16 -6.65
C ASP A 464 12.29 26.49 -6.58
N CYS A 465 11.75 26.98 -7.70
CA CYS A 465 10.90 28.16 -7.72
C CYS A 465 9.68 27.96 -6.82
N PHE A 466 8.97 26.85 -6.98
CA PHE A 466 7.79 26.54 -6.18
C PHE A 466 8.15 26.56 -4.69
N MET A 467 9.29 25.98 -4.31
CA MET A 467 9.77 25.94 -2.93
C MET A 467 10.23 27.28 -2.36
N ARG A 468 10.99 28.09 -3.12
CA ARG A 468 11.35 29.47 -2.71
C ARG A 468 10.10 30.31 -2.47
N SER A 469 9.06 30.02 -3.24
CA SER A 469 7.80 30.73 -3.21
C SER A 469 6.86 30.21 -2.11
N HIS A 470 7.33 29.43 -1.14
CA HIS A 470 6.60 29.10 0.08
C HIS A 470 7.20 29.83 1.29
N PRO A 471 6.37 30.38 2.21
CA PRO A 471 6.89 30.91 3.47
C PRO A 471 7.64 29.82 4.23
N ARG A 472 8.90 30.08 4.58
CA ARG A 472 9.81 29.19 5.33
C ARG A 472 9.39 29.01 6.80
N GLY A 473 8.12 28.68 7.06
CA GLY A 473 7.74 28.07 8.33
C GLY A 473 8.15 26.60 8.33
N ASN A 474 8.61 26.07 9.46
CA ASN A 474 8.94 24.65 9.65
C ASN A 474 7.90 23.74 8.98
N MET A 475 8.19 23.27 7.78
CA MET A 475 7.27 22.39 7.04
C MET A 475 7.59 20.93 7.37
N PRO A 476 6.68 20.21 8.04
CA PRO A 476 6.73 18.75 8.08
C PRO A 476 6.40 18.08 6.73
N VAL A 477 6.00 18.84 5.69
CA VAL A 477 5.61 18.29 4.38
C VAL A 477 6.78 18.32 3.40
N ALA A 478 7.05 17.17 2.77
CA ALA A 478 8.03 17.10 1.68
C ALA A 478 7.62 18.02 0.50
N PRO A 479 8.52 18.90 0.01
CA PRO A 479 8.36 19.78 -1.16
C PRO A 479 7.60 19.15 -2.33
N PHE A 480 8.04 17.95 -2.68
CA PHE A 480 7.54 17.16 -3.78
C PHE A 480 6.04 16.85 -3.66
N THR A 481 5.56 16.49 -2.47
CA THR A 481 4.15 16.15 -2.24
C THR A 481 3.24 17.36 -2.50
N LEU A 482 3.69 18.55 -2.12
CA LEU A 482 2.91 19.78 -2.27
C LEU A 482 2.81 20.24 -3.73
N THR A 483 3.91 20.12 -4.48
CA THR A 483 3.92 20.40 -5.93
C THR A 483 2.94 19.48 -6.66
N ILE A 484 3.01 18.17 -6.41
CA ILE A 484 2.10 17.19 -7.02
C ILE A 484 0.64 17.46 -6.66
N ALA A 485 0.36 17.73 -5.37
CA ALA A 485 -1.01 18.02 -4.91
C ALA A 485 -1.61 19.27 -5.56
N THR A 486 -0.77 20.28 -5.81
CA THR A 486 -1.18 21.55 -6.41
C THR A 486 -1.42 21.39 -7.91
N LEU A 487 -0.46 20.80 -8.64
CA LEU A 487 -0.59 20.56 -10.08
C LEU A 487 -1.75 19.59 -10.39
N GLY A 488 -1.90 18.53 -9.59
CA GLY A 488 -3.02 17.60 -9.73
C GLY A 488 -4.38 18.28 -9.53
N LEU A 489 -4.49 19.21 -8.57
CA LEU A 489 -5.70 19.98 -8.36
C LEU A 489 -5.97 20.96 -9.51
N ALA A 490 -4.94 21.67 -10.00
CA ALA A 490 -5.04 22.58 -11.14
C ALA A 490 -5.53 21.85 -12.40
N SER A 491 -4.85 20.77 -12.80
CA SER A 491 -5.23 19.96 -13.97
C SER A 491 -6.65 19.41 -13.83
N THR A 492 -7.06 19.00 -12.63
CA THR A 492 -8.43 18.53 -12.43
C THR A 492 -9.44 19.65 -12.64
N VAL A 493 -9.19 20.86 -12.15
CA VAL A 493 -10.07 22.01 -12.40
C VAL A 493 -10.14 22.34 -13.89
N HIS A 494 -9.02 22.30 -14.62
CA HIS A 494 -8.99 22.54 -16.06
C HIS A 494 -9.83 21.51 -16.86
N THR A 495 -10.07 20.31 -16.32
CA THR A 495 -10.96 19.32 -16.95
C THR A 495 -12.45 19.62 -16.79
N LEU A 496 -12.80 20.48 -15.84
CA LEU A 496 -14.19 20.79 -15.51
C LEU A 496 -14.71 21.86 -16.45
N ASN A 497 -15.61 21.47 -17.34
CA ASN A 497 -16.41 22.41 -18.13
C ASN A 497 -17.81 22.52 -17.50
N VAL A 498 -17.92 23.31 -16.42
CA VAL A 498 -19.18 23.48 -15.67
C VAL A 498 -19.72 24.89 -15.91
N SER A 499 -20.89 24.99 -16.53
CA SER A 499 -21.60 26.27 -16.70
C SER A 499 -21.95 26.88 -15.33
N GLY A 500 -21.76 28.19 -15.18
CA GLY A 500 -22.03 28.86 -13.90
C GLY A 500 -21.11 28.38 -12.78
N TRP A 501 -19.85 28.09 -13.09
CA TRP A 501 -18.84 27.58 -12.14
C TRP A 501 -18.77 28.37 -10.83
N TYR A 502 -18.92 29.68 -10.90
CA TYR A 502 -18.94 30.59 -9.74
C TYR A 502 -20.34 31.00 -9.30
N ASP A 503 -21.38 30.64 -10.04
CA ASP A 503 -22.76 31.01 -9.72
C ASP A 503 -23.27 30.12 -8.58
N PRO A 504 -23.80 30.70 -7.48
CA PRO A 504 -24.29 29.91 -6.36
C PRO A 504 -25.49 29.06 -6.78
N VAL A 505 -25.37 27.74 -6.64
CA VAL A 505 -26.49 26.80 -6.82
C VAL A 505 -26.92 26.31 -5.43
N VAL A 506 -28.20 26.00 -5.27
CA VAL A 506 -28.69 25.32 -4.06
C VAL A 506 -28.18 23.88 -4.13
N VAL A 507 -27.10 23.56 -3.41
CA VAL A 507 -26.48 22.23 -3.44
C VAL A 507 -27.21 21.26 -2.49
N TYR A 508 -27.94 21.77 -1.49
CA TYR A 508 -28.89 21.04 -0.63
C TYR A 508 -29.88 22.04 -0.02
N SER A 509 -30.97 21.56 0.59
CA SER A 509 -32.09 22.39 1.12
C SER A 509 -31.71 23.55 2.06
N THR A 510 -30.46 23.63 2.54
CA THR A 510 -29.98 24.71 3.42
C THR A 510 -28.68 25.39 2.95
N TRP A 511 -28.01 24.92 1.89
CA TRP A 511 -26.66 25.38 1.52
C TRP A 511 -26.63 25.93 0.08
N ARG A 512 -26.17 27.18 -0.07
CA ARG A 512 -25.88 27.81 -1.37
C ARG A 512 -24.36 27.85 -1.53
N LEU A 513 -23.84 26.95 -2.37
CA LEU A 513 -22.43 26.92 -2.76
C LEU A 513 -22.39 26.98 -4.28
N SER A 514 -21.46 27.73 -4.84
CA SER A 514 -21.18 27.57 -6.27
C SER A 514 -20.58 26.19 -6.54
N PRO A 515 -20.65 25.67 -7.78
CA PRO A 515 -19.94 24.48 -8.18
C PRO A 515 -18.45 24.50 -7.77
N ALA A 516 -17.76 25.64 -7.94
CA ALA A 516 -16.37 25.80 -7.51
C ALA A 516 -16.18 25.60 -6.00
N GLN A 517 -17.00 26.27 -5.19
CA GLN A 517 -16.94 26.14 -3.73
C GLN A 517 -17.24 24.71 -3.28
N PHE A 518 -18.20 24.05 -3.93
CA PHE A 518 -18.55 22.66 -3.64
C PHE A 518 -17.42 21.70 -3.99
N PHE A 519 -16.79 21.86 -5.16
CA PHE A 519 -15.64 21.06 -5.58
C PHE A 519 -14.50 21.15 -4.57
N TYR A 520 -14.04 22.35 -4.22
CA TYR A 520 -12.93 22.52 -3.29
C TYR A 520 -13.27 21.98 -1.90
N THR A 521 -14.50 22.19 -1.43
CA THR A 521 -14.99 21.62 -0.17
C THR A 521 -14.90 20.10 -0.19
N LEU A 522 -15.37 19.44 -1.26
CA LEU A 522 -15.29 17.98 -1.41
C LEU A 522 -13.86 17.47 -1.45
N THR A 523 -12.99 18.12 -2.23
CA THR A 523 -11.57 17.71 -2.35
C THR A 523 -10.85 17.73 -0.99
N THR A 524 -11.23 18.67 -0.11
CA THR A 524 -10.68 18.80 1.24
C THR A 524 -11.36 17.87 2.24
N PHE A 525 -12.68 17.68 2.13
CA PHE A 525 -13.45 16.84 3.04
C PHE A 525 -12.91 15.41 3.12
N HIS A 526 -12.51 14.83 1.98
CA HIS A 526 -11.89 13.51 1.95
C HIS A 526 -10.51 13.42 2.64
N LYS A 527 -9.84 14.57 2.81
CA LYS A 527 -8.55 14.71 3.49
C LYS A 527 -8.71 15.11 4.96
N CYS A 528 -9.92 15.40 5.46
CA CYS A 528 -10.14 15.65 6.87
C CYS A 528 -9.71 14.41 7.68
N PRO A 529 -8.67 14.53 8.52
CA PRO A 529 -8.02 13.40 9.13
C PRO A 529 -8.79 12.92 10.35
N THR A 530 -8.36 11.76 10.82
CA THR A 530 -8.91 11.06 11.97
C THR A 530 -8.10 11.36 13.22
N ASN A 531 -6.81 11.65 13.04
CA ASN A 531 -5.91 12.23 14.03
C ASN A 531 -5.31 13.48 13.37
N TRP A 532 -5.34 14.64 14.02
CA TRP A 532 -4.87 15.90 13.43
C TRP A 532 -3.39 15.82 13.02
N GLU A 533 -3.13 15.43 11.77
CA GLU A 533 -1.81 15.55 11.19
C GLU A 533 -1.66 16.96 10.61
N ALA A 534 -0.91 17.81 11.31
CA ALA A 534 -0.56 19.15 10.86
C ALA A 534 -0.05 19.18 9.41
N ARG A 535 0.60 18.08 8.97
CA ARG A 535 1.07 17.87 7.60
C ARG A 535 -0.06 17.86 6.55
N ILE A 536 -1.19 17.23 6.84
CA ILE A 536 -2.31 17.14 5.89
C ILE A 536 -3.00 18.51 5.78
N ALA A 537 -3.28 19.14 6.92
CA ALA A 537 -3.86 20.48 6.99
C ALA A 537 -3.02 21.49 6.19
N GLN A 538 -1.71 21.45 6.40
CA GLN A 538 -0.75 22.28 5.67
C GLN A 538 -0.74 21.96 4.17
N THR A 539 -0.73 20.69 3.78
CA THR A 539 -0.76 20.31 2.34
C THR A 539 -1.99 20.87 1.65
N VAL A 540 -3.17 20.75 2.27
CA VAL A 540 -4.42 21.31 1.74
C VAL A 540 -4.33 22.82 1.63
N ASN A 541 -4.10 23.51 2.74
CA ASN A 541 -4.09 24.97 2.80
C ASN A 541 -3.05 25.53 1.83
N SER A 542 -1.82 25.00 1.84
CA SER A 542 -0.76 25.46 0.96
C SER A 542 -1.07 25.19 -0.51
N SER A 543 -1.63 24.03 -0.88
CA SER A 543 -1.93 23.74 -2.29
C SER A 543 -2.96 24.70 -2.91
N LEU A 544 -3.90 25.18 -2.11
CA LEU A 544 -4.97 26.07 -2.56
C LEU A 544 -4.51 27.52 -2.75
N LEU A 545 -3.48 27.96 -2.00
CA LEU A 545 -2.90 29.31 -2.10
C LEU A 545 -2.27 29.61 -3.48
N TYR A 546 -2.06 28.59 -4.32
CA TYR A 546 -1.46 28.74 -5.64
C TYR A 546 -2.47 28.71 -6.79
N LEU A 547 -3.76 28.57 -6.48
CA LEU A 547 -4.81 28.43 -7.48
C LEU A 547 -5.65 29.70 -7.53
N ASN A 548 -5.54 30.45 -8.62
CA ASN A 548 -6.39 31.62 -8.86
C ASN A 548 -7.88 31.24 -8.85
N ASP A 549 -8.24 30.07 -9.38
CA ASP A 549 -9.61 29.57 -9.38
C ASP A 549 -10.19 29.42 -7.96
N PHE A 550 -9.37 28.96 -7.00
CA PHE A 550 -9.78 28.89 -5.60
C PHE A 550 -10.01 30.29 -5.00
N ALA A 551 -9.10 31.23 -5.29
CA ALA A 551 -9.26 32.61 -4.83
C ALA A 551 -10.53 33.25 -5.38
N ASP A 552 -10.84 33.00 -6.66
CA ASP A 552 -12.07 33.51 -7.29
C ASP A 552 -13.31 32.84 -6.70
N ALA A 553 -13.29 31.54 -6.45
CA ALA A 553 -14.41 30.79 -5.86
C ALA A 553 -14.80 31.24 -4.44
N PHE A 554 -13.82 31.63 -3.62
CA PHE A 554 -14.05 32.05 -2.23
C PHE A 554 -13.85 33.56 -2.00
N HIS A 555 -13.68 34.33 -3.07
CA HIS A 555 -13.40 35.76 -3.04
C HIS A 555 -12.21 36.13 -2.13
N CYS A 556 -11.15 35.33 -2.20
CA CYS A 556 -9.92 35.58 -1.47
C CYS A 556 -9.13 36.74 -2.09
N PRO A 557 -8.46 37.58 -1.28
CA PRO A 557 -7.53 38.57 -1.79
C PRO A 557 -6.45 37.88 -2.63
N LYS A 558 -6.30 38.32 -3.90
CA LYS A 558 -5.24 37.85 -4.80
C LYS A 558 -3.91 38.46 -4.37
N ASN A 559 -3.26 37.83 -3.39
CA ASN A 559 -1.90 38.19 -2.99
C ASN A 559 -0.87 37.67 -4.00
N GLU A 560 0.38 38.14 -3.94
CA GLU A 560 1.53 37.63 -4.72
C GLU A 560 1.73 36.10 -4.62
N ALA A 561 1.08 35.44 -3.65
CA ALA A 561 1.07 34.00 -3.51
C ALA A 561 0.35 33.27 -4.68
N PHE A 562 -0.76 33.83 -5.16
CA PHE A 562 -1.67 33.15 -6.10
C PHE A 562 -1.17 33.13 -7.56
N SER A 563 -0.22 34.00 -7.92
CA SER A 563 0.41 34.05 -9.25
C SER A 563 1.66 33.17 -9.39
N ARG A 564 2.07 32.45 -8.34
CA ARG A 564 3.40 31.80 -8.26
C ARG A 564 3.57 30.59 -9.18
N ILE A 565 2.54 29.81 -9.48
CA ILE A 565 2.68 28.74 -10.50
C ILE A 565 3.04 29.36 -11.84
N ARG A 566 2.32 30.41 -12.24
CA ARG A 566 2.59 31.13 -13.48
C ARG A 566 3.99 31.74 -13.47
N GLN A 567 4.43 32.31 -12.34
CA GLN A 567 5.79 32.81 -12.20
C GLN A 567 6.85 31.70 -12.35
N CYS A 568 6.64 30.54 -11.72
CA CYS A 568 7.56 29.41 -11.85
C CYS A 568 7.56 28.81 -13.25
N VAL A 569 6.43 28.81 -13.95
CA VAL A 569 6.37 28.46 -15.37
C VAL A 569 7.18 29.44 -16.21
N LEU A 570 7.07 30.75 -15.96
CA LEU A 570 7.89 31.75 -16.65
C LEU A 570 9.39 31.55 -16.38
N GLU A 571 9.79 31.25 -15.13
CA GLU A 571 11.19 30.95 -14.81
C GLU A 571 11.72 29.74 -15.61
N VAL A 572 10.92 28.68 -15.76
CA VAL A 572 11.27 27.53 -16.60
C VAL A 572 11.37 27.91 -18.07
N GLN A 573 10.42 28.70 -18.58
CA GLN A 573 10.39 29.13 -19.98
C GLN A 573 11.55 30.07 -20.36
N HIS A 574 12.15 30.76 -19.39
CA HIS A 574 13.32 31.62 -19.60
C HIS A 574 14.65 30.86 -19.64
N GLN A 575 14.70 29.57 -19.29
CA GLN A 575 15.90 28.71 -19.40
C GLN A 575 16.14 28.17 -20.83
N ARG A 576 15.71 28.91 -21.87
CA ARG A 576 15.88 28.51 -23.27
C ARG A 576 17.34 28.48 -23.72
#